data_AF-A0A100WIP5-F1
#
_entry.id   AF-A0A100WIP5-F1
#
_cell.length_a   1.000
_cell.length_b   1.000
_cell.length_c   1.000
_cell.angle_alpha   90.00
_cell.angle_beta   90.00
_cell.angle_gamma   90.00
#
_symmetry.space_group_name_H-M   'P 1'
#
loop_
_entity.id
_entity.type
_entity.pdbx_description
1 polymer ?
#
loop_
_entity_poly.entity_id
_entity_poly.type
_entity_poly.pdbx_seq_one_letter_code
_entity_poly.pdbx_strand_id
1 'polypeptide(L)'
;MRPFRVFNGVSRVRVIWKLAGIRLGPLGQLSVLALMTLCLLVSALAGPLIAGAVFLAGFVAVAVYATVLARLDDTEALSERTQLVLLRRGLKQALHR
;
A
#
# COMPACT_ATOMS: atom_id res chain seq x y z
N MET A 1 -43.62 18.33 0.63
CA MET A 1 -42.52 17.39 0.32
C MET A 1 -41.24 17.96 0.93
N ARG A 2 -40.60 17.24 1.87
CA ARG A 2 -39.32 17.68 2.46
C ARG A 2 -38.16 17.19 1.58
N PRO A 3 -37.15 18.01 1.29
CA PRO A 3 -36.00 17.56 0.52
C PRO A 3 -35.16 16.63 1.41
N PHE A 4 -35.07 15.36 1.03
CA PHE A 4 -34.07 14.43 1.56
C PHE A 4 -32.69 14.94 1.11
N ARG A 5 -32.04 15.77 1.93
CA ARG A 5 -30.60 16.00 1.81
C ARG A 5 -29.92 14.70 2.25
N VAL A 6 -29.78 13.76 1.31
CA VAL A 6 -28.89 12.61 1.42
C VAL A 6 -27.45 13.11 1.29
N PHE A 7 -27.02 14.01 2.18
CA PHE A 7 -25.61 14.09 2.53
C PHE A 7 -25.35 12.92 3.45
N ASN A 8 -25.31 11.73 2.86
CA ASN A 8 -24.72 10.57 3.51
C ASN A 8 -23.30 11.01 3.85
N GLY A 9 -23.01 11.12 5.15
CA GLY A 9 -21.65 11.35 5.63
C GLY A 9 -20.81 10.15 5.23
N VAL A 10 -20.28 10.14 3.99
CA VAL A 10 -19.37 9.11 3.51
C VAL A 10 -17.99 9.38 4.12
N SER A 11 -17.90 9.41 5.46
CA SER A 11 -16.66 9.71 6.18
C SER A 11 -15.65 8.56 6.16
N ARG A 12 -15.98 7.43 5.50
CA ARG A 12 -15.15 6.22 5.44
C ARG A 12 -15.00 5.65 4.03
N VAL A 13 -14.90 6.50 3.01
CA VAL A 13 -14.39 6.02 1.72
C VAL A 13 -12.90 5.72 1.92
N ARG A 14 -12.54 4.44 1.97
CA ARG A 14 -11.13 4.04 1.95
C ARG A 14 -10.53 4.49 0.61
N VAL A 15 -9.53 5.36 0.66
CA VAL A 15 -8.80 5.81 -0.53
C VAL A 15 -7.87 4.67 -0.96
N ILE A 16 -8.30 3.93 -1.98
CA ILE A 16 -7.55 2.82 -2.55
C ILE A 16 -6.92 3.29 -3.85
N TRP A 17 -5.59 3.34 -3.90
CA TRP A 17 -4.86 3.61 -5.13
C TRP A 17 -4.65 2.32 -5.90
N LYS A 18 -4.77 2.39 -7.22
CA LYS A 18 -4.41 1.29 -8.11
C LYS A 18 -3.21 1.73 -8.93
N LEU A 19 -2.08 1.08 -8.73
CA LEU A 19 -0.86 1.31 -9.52
C LEU A 19 -0.44 0.00 -10.16
N ALA A 20 -0.29 -0.01 -11.49
CA ALA A 20 0.07 -1.21 -12.26
C ALA A 20 -0.80 -2.45 -11.96
N GLY A 21 -2.11 -2.24 -11.70
CA GLY A 21 -3.05 -3.32 -11.34
C GLY A 21 -3.04 -3.74 -9.86
N ILE A 22 -2.14 -3.18 -9.05
CA ILE A 22 -2.00 -3.51 -7.63
C ILE A 22 -2.78 -2.49 -6.80
N ARG A 23 -3.62 -2.99 -5.87
CA ARG A 23 -4.34 -2.16 -4.90
C ARG A 23 -3.39 -1.80 -3.76
N LEU A 24 -3.27 -0.51 -3.48
CA LEU A 24 -2.39 0.03 -2.45
C LEU A 24 -3.23 0.69 -1.35
N GLY A 25 -3.06 0.18 -0.14
CA GLY A 25 -3.54 0.84 1.07
C GLY A 25 -2.75 2.12 1.39
N PRO A 26 -3.16 2.87 2.42
CA PRO A 26 -2.50 4.11 2.83
C PRO A 26 -0.98 3.99 3.04
N LEU A 27 -0.49 2.91 3.66
CA LEU A 27 0.95 2.72 3.88
C LEU A 27 1.66 2.39 2.58
N GLY A 28 1.07 1.53 1.74
CA GLY A 28 1.58 1.25 0.40
C GLY A 28 1.72 2.51 -0.45
N GLN A 29 0.75 3.43 -0.39
CA GLN A 29 0.81 4.73 -1.06
C GLN A 29 1.98 5.58 -0.55
N LEU A 30 2.12 5.71 0.78
CA LEU A 30 3.24 6.45 1.38
C LEU A 30 4.59 5.84 0.99
N SER A 31 4.70 4.51 0.95
CA SER A 31 5.91 3.82 0.51
C SER A 31 6.26 4.11 -0.95
N VAL A 32 5.29 4.10 -1.86
CA VAL A 32 5.53 4.46 -3.27
C VAL A 32 5.96 5.92 -3.40
N LEU A 33 5.29 6.85 -2.71
CA LEU A 33 5.65 8.27 -2.74
C LEU A 33 7.05 8.53 -2.17
N ALA A 34 7.41 7.87 -1.07
CA ALA A 34 8.75 7.92 -0.51
C ALA A 34 9.79 7.35 -1.49
N LEU A 35 9.48 6.21 -2.12
CA LEU A 35 10.34 5.59 -3.13
C LEU A 35 10.57 6.51 -4.33
N MET A 36 9.53 7.14 -4.86
CA MET A 36 9.64 8.10 -5.96
C MET A 36 10.54 9.28 -5.57
N THR A 37 10.33 9.85 -4.38
CA THR A 37 11.16 10.96 -3.86
C THR A 37 12.63 10.56 -3.74
N LEU A 38 12.92 9.38 -3.20
CA LEU A 38 14.28 8.86 -3.09
C LEU A 38 14.89 8.60 -4.47
N CYS A 39 14.12 8.07 -5.43
CA CYS A 39 14.62 7.84 -6.78
C CYS A 39 14.94 9.14 -7.51
N LEU A 40 14.20 10.23 -7.26
CA LEU A 40 14.55 11.56 -7.78
C LEU A 40 15.91 12.03 -7.23
N LEU A 41 16.17 11.84 -5.93
CA LEU A 41 17.46 12.16 -5.32
C LEU A 41 18.59 11.29 -5.90
N VAL A 42 18.36 9.98 -6.02
CA VAL A 42 19.33 9.05 -6.62
C VAL A 42 19.61 9.41 -8.07
N SER A 43 18.59 9.83 -8.83
CA SER A 43 18.75 10.26 -10.22
C SER A 43 19.66 11.48 -10.33
N ALA A 44 19.62 12.40 -9.36
CA ALA A 44 20.48 13.58 -9.34
C ALA A 44 21.95 13.25 -8.98
N LEU A 45 22.18 12.22 -8.15
CA LEU A 45 23.50 11.89 -7.60
C LEU A 45 24.24 10.79 -8.38
N ALA A 46 23.52 9.76 -8.81
CA ALA A 46 24.07 8.54 -9.41
C ALA A 46 23.61 8.34 -10.87
N GLY A 47 22.67 9.16 -11.35
CA GLY A 47 22.15 9.12 -12.70
C GLY A 47 20.87 8.29 -12.87
N PRO A 48 20.18 8.46 -14.02
CA PRO A 48 18.82 7.98 -14.22
C PRO A 48 18.70 6.45 -14.30
N LEU A 49 19.72 5.76 -14.82
CA LEU A 49 19.70 4.29 -14.94
C LEU A 49 19.72 3.61 -13.56
N ILE A 50 20.57 4.09 -12.65
CA ILE A 50 20.66 3.56 -11.28
C ILE A 50 19.35 3.85 -10.54
N ALA A 51 18.81 5.07 -10.67
CA ALA A 51 17.51 5.41 -10.11
C ALA A 51 16.37 4.51 -10.63
N GLY A 52 16.36 4.20 -11.92
CA GLY A 52 15.39 3.28 -12.52
C GLY A 52 15.47 1.87 -11.94
N ALA A 53 16.68 1.34 -11.77
CA ALA A 53 16.89 0.02 -11.17
C ALA A 53 16.43 -0.02 -9.70
N VAL A 54 16.76 1.01 -8.91
CA VAL A 54 16.32 1.16 -7.52
C VAL A 54 14.80 1.28 -7.43
N PHE A 55 14.19 2.08 -8.30
CA PHE A 55 12.74 2.23 -8.36
C PHE A 55 12.08 0.88 -8.64
N LEU A 56 12.56 0.14 -9.64
CA LEU A 56 11.99 -1.16 -9.99
C LEU A 56 12.07 -2.15 -8.82
N ALA A 57 13.24 -2.26 -8.19
CA ALA A 57 13.45 -3.14 -7.04
C ALA A 57 12.55 -2.75 -5.85
N GLY A 58 12.50 -1.46 -5.52
CA GLY A 58 11.65 -0.96 -4.44
C GLY A 58 10.16 -1.14 -4.74
N PHE A 59 9.75 -0.93 -5.99
CA PHE A 59 8.36 -1.09 -6.41
C PHE A 59 7.92 -2.56 -6.31
N VAL A 60 8.78 -3.50 -6.71
CA VAL A 60 8.52 -4.94 -6.53
C VAL A 60 8.35 -5.29 -5.05
N ALA A 61 9.15 -4.71 -4.15
CA ALA A 61 8.99 -4.94 -2.71
C ALA A 61 7.62 -4.45 -2.19
N VAL A 62 7.19 -3.25 -2.61
CA VAL A 62 5.87 -2.70 -2.23
C VAL A 62 4.73 -3.51 -2.86
N ALA A 63 4.91 -3.98 -4.09
CA ALA A 63 3.97 -4.86 -4.77
C ALA A 63 3.77 -6.20 -4.02
N VAL A 64 4.86 -6.84 -3.59
CA VAL A 64 4.81 -8.07 -2.79
C VAL A 64 4.11 -7.80 -1.45
N TYR A 65 4.46 -6.71 -0.76
CA TYR A 65 3.79 -6.29 0.46
C TYR A 65 2.27 -6.15 0.29
N ALA A 66 1.83 -5.41 -0.74
CA ALA A 66 0.43 -5.14 -0.99
C ALA A 66 -0.34 -6.41 -1.39
N THR A 67 0.26 -7.28 -2.20
CA THR A 67 -0.36 -8.54 -2.61
C THR A 67 -0.50 -9.53 -1.45
N VAL A 68 0.49 -9.58 -0.54
CA VAL A 68 0.40 -10.39 0.69
C VAL A 68 -0.74 -9.90 1.60
N LEU A 69 -0.87 -8.59 1.76
CA LEU A 69 -1.94 -8.00 2.55
C LEU A 69 -3.32 -8.20 1.93
N ALA A 70 -3.44 -8.09 0.61
CA ALA A 70 -4.70 -8.35 -0.09
C ALA A 70 -5.19 -9.79 0.15
N ARG A 71 -4.28 -10.77 0.17
CA ARG A 71 -4.64 -12.18 0.46
C ARG A 71 -5.16 -12.41 1.89
N LEU A 72 -4.85 -11.54 2.84
CA LEU A 72 -5.37 -11.63 4.21
C LEU A 72 -6.81 -11.13 4.33
N ASP A 73 -7.27 -10.31 3.39
CA ASP A 73 -8.59 -9.68 3.42
C ASP A 73 -9.02 -9.26 2.02
N ASP A 74 -9.59 -10.21 1.27
CA ASP A 74 -10.13 -9.98 -0.07
C ASP A 74 -11.36 -9.06 -0.06
N THR A 75 -12.03 -8.92 1.10
CA THR A 75 -13.25 -8.11 1.25
C THR A 75 -12.97 -6.64 1.55
N GLU A 76 -11.70 -6.28 1.75
CA GLU A 76 -11.28 -4.95 2.20
C GLU A 76 -12.03 -4.50 3.46
N ALA A 77 -12.47 -5.43 4.32
CA ALA A 77 -13.24 -5.09 5.51
C ALA A 77 -12.31 -4.51 6.59
N LEU A 78 -11.08 -5.00 6.67
CA LEU A 78 -10.08 -4.68 7.67
C LEU A 78 -9.23 -3.45 7.28
N SER A 79 -8.77 -2.75 8.31
CA SER A 79 -7.76 -1.70 8.15
C SER A 79 -6.39 -2.33 7.88
N GLU A 80 -5.56 -1.67 7.07
CA GLU A 80 -4.18 -2.12 6.77
C GLU A 80 -3.35 -2.35 8.04
N ARG A 81 -3.57 -1.53 9.09
CA ARG A 81 -2.95 -1.74 10.41
C ARG A 81 -3.34 -3.08 11.03
N THR A 82 -4.61 -3.46 10.94
CA THR A 82 -5.12 -4.71 11.48
C THR A 82 -4.58 -5.90 10.70
N GLN A 83 -4.57 -5.81 9.37
CA GLN A 83 -3.99 -6.83 8.50
C GLN A 83 -2.51 -7.07 8.82
N LEU A 84 -1.73 -6.00 9.06
CA LEU A 84 -0.34 -6.09 9.50
C LEU A 84 -0.17 -6.79 10.86
N VAL A 85 -1.03 -6.48 11.84
CA VAL A 85 -1.00 -7.14 13.15
C VAL A 85 -1.31 -8.63 13.02
N LEU A 86 -2.29 -8.99 12.17
CA LEU A 86 -2.64 -10.38 11.90
C LEU A 86 -1.50 -11.12 11.19
N LEU A 87 -0.89 -10.51 10.17
CA LEU A 87 0.27 -11.06 9.47
C LEU A 87 1.42 -11.34 10.46
N ARG A 88 1.75 -10.35 11.31
CA ARG A 88 2.81 -10.48 12.32
C ARG A 88 2.52 -11.60 13.32
N ARG A 89 1.28 -11.73 13.78
CA ARG A 89 0.86 -12.81 14.69
C ARG A 89 0.92 -14.18 14.03
N GLY A 90 0.47 -14.30 12.78
CA GLY A 90 0.54 -15.53 12.00
C GLY A 90 1.99 -15.98 11.76
N LEU A 91 2.87 -15.06 11.37
CA LEU A 91 4.31 -15.33 11.24
C LEU A 91 4.94 -15.81 12.55
N LYS A 92 4.62 -15.16 13.67
CA LYS A 92 5.13 -15.57 14.99
C LYS A 92 4.69 -16.99 15.35
N GLN A 93 3.43 -17.36 15.07
CA GLN A 93 2.94 -18.72 15.32
C GLN A 93 3.58 -19.75 14.40
N ALA A 94 3.81 -19.41 13.13
CA ALA A 94 4.47 -20.30 12.17
C ALA A 94 5.95 -20.57 12.53
N LEU A 95 6.64 -19.58 13.11
CA LEU A 95 8.05 -19.70 13.51
C LEU A 95 8.26 -20.54 14.79
N HIS A 96 7.21 -20.75 15.59
CA HIS A 96 7.26 -21.53 16.84
C HIS A 96 6.72 -22.97 16.67
N ARG A 97 6.48 -23.42 15.44
CA ARG A 97 6.21 -24.82 15.10
C ARG A 97 7.45 -25.45 14.50
#